data_AF-D9J157-F1
#
_entry.id   AF-D9J157-F1
#
_cell.length_a   1.000
_cell.length_b   1.000
_cell.length_c   1.000
_cell.angle_alpha   90.00
_cell.angle_beta   90.00
_cell.angle_gamma   90.00
#
_symmetry.space_group_name_H-M   'P 1'
#
loop_
_entity.id
_entity.type
_entity.pdbx_description
1 polymer ?
#
loop_
_entity_poly.entity_id
_entity_poly.type
_entity_poly.pdbx_seq_one_letter_code
_entity_poly.pdbx_strand_id
1 'polypeptide(L)'
;CWIAGATGGCQEEVGTASAIAAAAAVEAAGGTPEQSSHALAIALSNLLGLVCDPIAGLVEVPCVKRNAIGAGNSLIAADMALAGCTSAIPADECIVALDRVGRSMSAELRETGIGGLAGTPTGQAIKARIFGKNL
;
A
#
# COMPACT_ATOMS: atom_id res chain seq x y z
N CYS A 1 -10.60 -6.51 16.53
CA CYS A 1 -10.41 -5.50 15.47
C CYS A 1 -9.73 -6.20 14.29
N TRP A 2 -10.50 -6.96 13.52
CA TRP A 2 -10.11 -7.47 12.20
C TRP A 2 -10.49 -6.39 11.17
N ILE A 3 -9.88 -5.20 11.27
CA ILE A 3 -10.33 -3.99 10.53
C ILE A 3 -9.43 -3.65 9.33
N ALA A 4 -8.24 -4.23 9.24
CA ALA A 4 -7.32 -4.00 8.14
C ALA A 4 -7.22 -5.25 7.25
N GLY A 5 -7.20 -5.06 5.93
CA GLY A 5 -6.98 -6.11 4.92
C GLY A 5 -5.55 -6.62 4.92
N ALA A 6 -5.00 -6.93 6.10
CA ALA A 6 -3.58 -7.14 6.33
C ALA A 6 -3.13 -8.61 6.19
N THR A 7 -3.91 -9.46 5.51
CA THR A 7 -3.45 -10.81 5.18
C THR A 7 -2.20 -10.79 4.31
N GLY A 8 -2.07 -9.78 3.43
CA GLY A 8 -0.91 -9.55 2.58
C GLY A 8 -0.22 -8.21 2.75
N GLY A 9 -0.44 -7.52 3.86
CA GLY A 9 0.21 -6.24 4.19
C GLY A 9 -0.47 -5.01 3.59
N CYS A 10 0.14 -3.84 3.79
CA CYS A 10 -0.43 -2.55 3.39
C CYS A 10 -0.44 -2.32 1.87
N GLN A 11 0.23 -3.19 1.09
CA GLN A 11 0.06 -3.24 -0.36
C GLN A 11 -1.38 -3.60 -0.76
N GLU A 12 -2.09 -4.42 0.02
CA GLU A 12 -3.48 -4.81 -0.23
C GLU A 12 -4.47 -3.69 0.12
N GLU A 13 -4.02 -2.67 0.86
CA GLU A 13 -4.85 -1.53 1.29
C GLU A 13 -4.47 -0.25 0.55
N VAL A 14 -3.29 0.31 0.84
CA VAL A 14 -2.82 1.57 0.26
C VAL A 14 -2.38 1.35 -1.18
N GLY A 15 -1.75 0.20 -1.48
CA GLY A 15 -1.34 -0.16 -2.83
C GLY A 15 -2.53 -0.30 -3.78
N THR A 16 -3.53 -1.08 -3.39
CA THR A 16 -4.77 -1.25 -4.18
C THR A 16 -5.56 0.06 -4.29
N ALA A 17 -5.69 0.82 -3.20
CA ALA A 17 -6.36 2.13 -3.23
C ALA A 17 -5.65 3.11 -4.19
N SER A 18 -4.32 3.16 -4.16
CA SER A 18 -3.53 3.97 -5.10
C SER A 18 -3.74 3.53 -6.55
N ALA A 19 -3.78 2.22 -6.80
CA ALA A 19 -3.97 1.68 -8.15
C ALA A 19 -5.39 1.95 -8.71
N ILE A 20 -6.42 1.80 -7.88
CA ILE A 20 -7.80 2.15 -8.23
C ILE A 20 -7.92 3.65 -8.51
N ALA A 21 -7.33 4.49 -7.66
CA ALA A 21 -7.34 5.93 -7.85
C ALA A 21 -6.59 6.37 -9.12
N ALA A 22 -5.50 5.68 -9.49
CA ALA A 22 -4.74 5.97 -10.71
C ALA A 22 -5.59 5.70 -11.97
N ALA A 23 -6.23 4.52 -12.03
CA ALA A 23 -7.12 4.16 -13.13
C ALA A 23 -8.31 5.13 -13.26
N ALA A 24 -8.93 5.49 -12.14
CA ALA A 24 -10.03 6.44 -12.09
C ALA A 24 -9.60 7.86 -12.50
N ALA A 25 -8.39 8.29 -12.13
CA ALA A 25 -7.84 9.58 -12.54
C ALA A 25 -7.60 9.65 -14.05
N VAL A 26 -7.11 8.57 -14.66
CA VAL A 26 -6.98 8.48 -16.14
C VAL A 26 -8.34 8.58 -16.82
N GLU A 27 -9.34 7.84 -16.34
CA GLU A 27 -10.70 7.88 -16.89
C GLU A 27 -11.31 9.28 -16.76
N ALA A 28 -11.18 9.91 -15.59
CA ALA A 28 -11.66 11.27 -15.34
C ALA A 28 -10.97 12.33 -16.24
N ALA A 29 -9.72 12.07 -16.65
CA ALA A 29 -8.97 12.91 -17.57
C ALA A 29 -9.27 12.62 -19.06
N GLY A 30 -10.15 11.66 -19.36
CA GLY A 30 -10.53 11.28 -20.73
C GLY A 30 -9.56 10.31 -21.41
N GLY A 31 -8.73 9.59 -20.64
CA GLY A 31 -7.85 8.54 -21.17
C GLY A 31 -8.61 7.28 -21.59
N THR A 32 -7.94 6.39 -22.32
CA THR A 32 -8.52 5.13 -22.79
C THR A 32 -8.48 4.04 -21.70
N PRO A 33 -9.33 3.00 -21.79
CA PRO A 33 -9.28 1.86 -20.86
C PRO A 33 -7.90 1.20 -20.78
N GLU A 34 -7.15 1.16 -21.89
CA GLU A 34 -5.78 0.65 -21.92
C GLU A 34 -4.83 1.52 -21.10
N GLN A 35 -4.96 2.86 -21.18
CA GLN A 35 -4.19 3.77 -20.35
C GLN A 35 -4.54 3.61 -18.87
N SER A 36 -5.83 3.42 -18.53
CA SER A 36 -6.25 3.14 -17.16
C SER A 36 -5.63 1.85 -16.62
N SER A 37 -5.54 0.80 -17.45
CA SER A 37 -4.85 -0.45 -17.10
C SER A 37 -3.35 -0.24 -16.87
N HIS A 38 -2.68 0.57 -17.71
CA HIS A 38 -1.28 0.91 -17.50
C HIS A 38 -1.06 1.73 -16.21
N ALA A 39 -1.89 2.73 -15.93
CA ALA A 39 -1.80 3.51 -14.70
C ALA A 39 -2.00 2.64 -13.46
N LEU A 40 -2.97 1.72 -13.49
CA LEU A 40 -3.19 0.74 -12.43
C LEU A 40 -1.95 -0.11 -12.20
N ALA A 41 -1.40 -0.69 -13.26
CA ALA A 41 -0.22 -1.56 -13.17
C ALA A 41 1.00 -0.81 -12.62
N ILE A 42 1.26 0.42 -13.08
CA ILE A 42 2.36 1.28 -12.59
C ILE A 42 2.16 1.57 -11.10
N ALA A 43 0.99 2.10 -10.72
CA ALA A 43 0.71 2.48 -9.34
C ALA A 43 0.80 1.29 -8.38
N LEU A 44 0.26 0.13 -8.78
CA LEU A 44 0.28 -1.09 -7.96
C LEU A 44 1.71 -1.63 -7.80
N SER A 45 2.49 -1.64 -8.88
CA SER A 45 3.87 -2.15 -8.86
C SER A 45 4.78 -1.34 -7.93
N ASN A 46 4.59 -0.01 -7.86
CA ASN A 46 5.36 0.87 -6.99
C ASN A 46 5.15 0.61 -5.49
N LEU A 47 4.03 0.00 -5.11
CA LEU A 47 3.65 -0.25 -3.72
C LEU A 47 3.60 -1.74 -3.38
N LEU A 48 4.09 -2.61 -4.28
CA LEU A 48 4.18 -4.05 -4.07
C LEU A 48 5.15 -4.38 -2.92
N GLY A 49 4.78 -5.33 -2.07
CA GLY A 49 5.57 -5.77 -0.91
C GLY A 49 5.47 -4.86 0.32
N LEU A 50 4.62 -3.84 0.30
CA LEU A 50 4.47 -2.93 1.44
C LEU A 50 3.87 -3.66 2.67
N VAL A 51 4.67 -3.83 3.71
CA VAL A 51 4.29 -4.49 4.97
C VAL A 51 3.32 -3.66 5.79
N CYS A 52 2.50 -4.27 6.63
CA CYS A 52 1.64 -3.55 7.59
C CYS A 52 2.19 -3.76 9.01
N ASP A 53 2.82 -2.76 9.61
CA ASP A 53 3.29 -2.82 10.99
C ASP A 53 3.17 -1.45 11.68
N PRO A 54 1.92 -1.02 12.01
CA PRO A 54 1.66 0.30 12.56
C PRO A 54 2.16 0.45 13.99
N ILE A 55 2.69 1.64 14.32
CA ILE A 55 3.17 1.96 15.67
C ILE A 55 2.02 1.81 16.66
N ALA A 56 2.28 1.06 17.73
CA ALA A 56 1.31 0.79 18.79
C ALA A 56 -0.01 0.13 18.30
N GLY A 57 -0.02 -0.46 17.10
CA GLY A 57 -1.24 -1.04 16.51
C GLY A 57 -2.27 0.01 16.07
N LEU A 58 -1.90 1.29 15.99
CA LEU A 58 -2.80 2.40 15.67
C LEU A 58 -2.71 2.80 14.20
N VAL A 59 -3.84 3.13 13.59
CA VAL A 59 -3.94 3.59 12.19
C VAL A 59 -3.51 5.05 12.05
N GLU A 60 -2.30 5.37 12.51
CA GLU A 60 -1.75 6.72 12.53
C GLU A 60 -0.37 6.75 11.87
N VAL A 61 0.60 6.05 12.47
CA VAL A 61 1.97 5.98 11.97
C VAL A 61 2.30 4.56 11.52
N PRO A 62 2.69 4.34 10.24
CA PRO A 62 2.81 5.28 9.13
C PRO A 62 1.53 5.48 8.30
N CYS A 63 0.39 4.91 8.70
CA CYS A 63 -0.81 4.78 7.87
C CYS A 63 -1.30 6.09 7.23
N VAL A 64 -1.30 7.22 7.96
CA VAL A 64 -1.70 8.52 7.42
C VAL A 64 -0.76 8.99 6.32
N LYS A 65 0.55 8.85 6.53
CA LYS A 65 1.57 9.24 5.54
C LYS A 65 1.55 8.31 4.32
N ARG A 66 1.23 7.03 4.52
CA ARG A 66 1.07 6.08 3.41
C ARG A 66 -0.12 6.44 2.52
N ASN A 67 -1.23 6.93 3.08
CA ASN A 67 -2.33 7.45 2.27
C ASN A 67 -1.91 8.66 1.42
N ALA A 68 -1.14 9.60 1.99
CA ALA A 68 -0.61 10.74 1.23
C ALA A 68 0.32 10.30 0.09
N ILE A 69 1.22 9.34 0.35
CA ILE A 69 2.10 8.77 -0.67
C ILE A 69 1.29 7.99 -1.72
N GLY A 70 0.28 7.23 -1.32
CA GLY A 70 -0.62 6.51 -2.23
C GLY A 70 -1.38 7.44 -3.17
N ALA A 71 -1.88 8.56 -2.66
CA ALA A 71 -2.53 9.60 -3.46
C ALA A 71 -1.56 10.30 -4.42
N GLY A 72 -0.33 10.59 -3.99
CA GLY A 72 0.71 11.13 -4.87
C GLY A 72 1.08 10.14 -5.97
N ASN A 73 1.32 8.88 -5.60
CA ASN A 73 1.66 7.79 -6.52
C ASN A 73 0.57 7.57 -7.56
N SER A 74 -0.71 7.67 -7.18
CA SER A 74 -1.81 7.47 -8.12
C SER A 74 -1.87 8.56 -9.20
N LEU A 75 -1.68 9.82 -8.81
CA LEU A 75 -1.67 10.93 -9.76
C LEU A 75 -0.45 10.88 -10.68
N ILE A 76 0.73 10.57 -10.14
CA ILE A 76 1.95 10.39 -10.93
C ILE A 76 1.77 9.26 -11.95
N ALA A 77 1.22 8.11 -11.53
CA ALA A 77 0.98 6.98 -12.43
C ALA A 77 -0.06 7.30 -13.52
N ALA A 78 -1.09 8.07 -13.18
CA ALA A 78 -2.08 8.54 -14.15
C ALA A 78 -1.46 9.49 -15.19
N ASP A 79 -0.68 10.47 -14.75
CA ASP A 79 0.05 11.39 -15.63
C ASP A 79 1.00 10.63 -16.56
N MET A 80 1.74 9.65 -16.04
CA MET A 80 2.62 8.79 -16.84
C MET A 80 1.83 8.04 -17.92
N ALA A 81 0.71 7.41 -17.57
CA ALA A 81 -0.10 6.66 -18.52
C ALA A 81 -0.73 7.55 -19.61
N LEU A 82 -1.20 8.74 -19.22
CA LEU A 82 -1.74 9.75 -20.14
C LEU A 82 -0.66 10.29 -21.08
N ALA A 83 0.59 10.41 -20.61
CA ALA A 83 1.75 10.77 -21.41
C ALA A 83 2.22 9.64 -22.36
N GLY A 84 1.57 8.48 -22.33
CA GLY A 84 1.88 7.33 -23.18
C GLY A 84 2.93 6.38 -22.60
N CYS A 85 3.29 6.51 -21.31
CA CYS A 85 4.09 5.50 -20.63
C CYS A 85 3.27 4.22 -20.45
N THR A 86 3.79 3.11 -20.93
CA THR A 86 3.17 1.80 -20.80
C THR A 86 3.83 1.01 -19.69
N SER A 87 3.03 0.24 -18.94
CA SER A 87 3.58 -0.75 -18.01
C SER A 87 4.17 -1.91 -18.80
N ALA A 88 5.40 -2.31 -18.49
CA ALA A 88 6.03 -3.49 -19.07
C ALA A 88 5.32 -4.79 -18.66
N ILE A 89 4.71 -4.80 -17.47
CA ILE A 89 3.97 -5.95 -16.92
C ILE A 89 2.47 -5.63 -16.96
N PRO A 90 1.62 -6.54 -17.48
CA PRO A 90 0.18 -6.35 -17.49
C PRO A 90 -0.43 -6.18 -16.09
N ALA A 91 -1.53 -5.43 -15.99
CA ALA A 91 -2.25 -5.20 -14.74
C ALA A 91 -2.62 -6.51 -14.01
N ASP A 92 -3.12 -7.51 -14.75
CA ASP A 92 -3.51 -8.81 -14.20
C ASP A 92 -2.33 -9.54 -13.54
N GLU A 93 -1.15 -9.48 -14.16
CA GLU A 93 0.07 -10.07 -13.61
C GLU A 93 0.51 -9.33 -12.34
N CYS A 94 0.40 -8.00 -12.31
CA CYS A 94 0.66 -7.21 -11.10
C CYS A 94 -0.29 -7.59 -9.95
N ILE A 95 -1.58 -7.83 -10.24
CA ILE A 95 -2.57 -8.25 -9.24
C ILE A 95 -2.24 -9.65 -8.70
N VAL A 96 -1.89 -10.60 -9.59
CA VAL A 96 -1.46 -11.94 -9.18
C VAL A 96 -0.17 -11.89 -8.36
N ALA A 97 0.76 -11.01 -8.72
CA ALA A 97 1.99 -10.79 -7.94
C ALA A 97 1.67 -10.25 -6.54
N LEU A 98 0.72 -9.33 -6.41
CA LEU A 98 0.27 -8.78 -5.13
C LEU A 98 -0.27 -9.88 -4.21
N ASP A 99 -1.16 -10.75 -4.69
CA ASP A 99 -1.69 -11.89 -3.91
C ASP A 99 -0.58 -12.86 -3.50
N ARG A 100 0.33 -13.21 -4.42
CA ARG A 100 1.45 -14.10 -4.13
C ARG A 100 2.38 -13.53 -3.07
N VAL A 101 2.76 -12.26 -3.20
CA VAL A 101 3.61 -11.57 -2.21
C VAL A 101 2.89 -11.50 -0.87
N GLY A 102 1.60 -11.18 -0.87
CA GLY A 102 0.78 -11.11 0.34
C GLY A 102 0.75 -12.42 1.11
N ARG A 103 0.48 -13.54 0.41
CA ARG A 103 0.48 -14.88 1.01
C ARG A 103 1.85 -15.31 1.53
N SER A 104 2.92 -14.89 0.88
CA SER A 104 4.29 -15.21 1.29
C SER A 104 4.80 -14.35 2.46
N MET A 105 4.05 -13.31 2.86
CA MET A 105 4.49 -12.36 3.87
C MET A 105 4.52 -13.00 5.26
N SER A 106 5.67 -12.87 5.95
CA SER A 106 5.83 -13.37 7.32
C SER A 106 4.75 -12.80 8.25
N ALA A 107 4.28 -13.61 9.20
CA ALA A 107 3.36 -13.13 10.24
C ALA A 107 3.96 -11.96 11.05
N GLU A 108 5.29 -11.91 11.22
CA GLU A 108 5.99 -10.84 11.93
C GLU A 108 5.88 -9.46 11.25
N LEU A 109 5.53 -9.44 9.97
CA LEU A 109 5.39 -8.22 9.15
C LEU A 109 3.92 -7.87 8.85
N ARG A 110 2.99 -8.56 9.52
CA ARG A 110 1.53 -8.42 9.37
C ARG A 110 0.86 -8.09 10.70
N GLU A 111 0.88 -6.81 11.05
CA GLU A 111 0.20 -6.19 12.19
C GLU A 111 0.52 -6.77 13.57
N THR A 112 1.56 -7.59 13.66
CA THR A 112 1.98 -8.20 14.91
C THR A 112 2.70 -7.22 15.83
N GLY A 113 3.25 -6.13 15.29
CA GLY A 113 3.93 -5.12 16.09
C GLY A 113 5.39 -5.47 16.42
N ILE A 114 5.96 -6.50 15.79
CA ILE A 114 7.23 -7.13 16.21
C ILE A 114 8.33 -6.98 15.15
N GLY A 115 8.02 -7.16 13.86
CA GLY A 115 9.05 -7.24 12.81
C GLY A 115 9.35 -5.94 12.06
N GLY A 116 8.47 -4.93 12.11
CA GLY A 116 8.60 -3.70 11.33
C GLY A 116 8.85 -2.45 12.18
N LEU A 117 8.23 -1.33 11.78
CA LEU A 117 8.40 -0.05 12.45
C LEU A 117 7.95 -0.09 13.92
N ALA A 118 6.91 -0.86 14.24
CA ALA A 118 6.41 -0.98 15.59
C ALA A 118 7.41 -1.70 16.50
N GLY A 119 8.19 -2.64 15.95
CA GLY A 119 9.26 -3.37 16.64
C GLY A 119 10.46 -2.50 17.06
N THR A 120 10.61 -1.30 16.49
CA THR A 120 11.76 -0.42 16.80
C THR A 120 11.75 0.09 18.25
N PRO A 121 12.92 0.42 18.85
CA PRO A 121 12.98 0.94 20.23
C PRO A 121 12.06 2.16 20.46
N THR A 122 11.99 3.07 19.48
CA THR A 122 11.09 4.22 19.53
C THR A 122 9.62 3.81 19.38
N GLY A 123 9.30 2.86 18.50
CA GLY A 123 7.94 2.32 18.34
C GLY A 123 7.41 1.70 19.64
N GLN A 124 8.25 0.90 20.30
CA GLN A 124 7.91 0.28 21.60
C GLN A 124 7.81 1.32 22.72
N ALA A 125 8.67 2.34 22.74
CA ALA A 125 8.58 3.44 23.70
C ALA A 125 7.28 4.24 23.54
N ILE A 126 6.85 4.51 22.29
CA ILE A 126 5.58 5.17 21.99
C ILE A 126 4.41 4.30 22.46
N LYS A 127 4.42 2.99 22.15
CA LYS A 127 3.41 2.04 22.62
C LYS A 127 3.28 2.05 24.15
N ALA A 128 4.40 1.97 24.86
CA ALA A 128 4.43 2.02 26.33
C ALA A 128 3.94 3.36 26.90
N ARG A 129 4.15 4.47 26.19
CA ARG A 129 3.64 5.79 26.60
C ARG A 129 2.12 5.89 26.42
N ILE A 130 1.57 5.27 25.39
CA ILE A 130 0.13 5.31 25.08
C ILE A 130 -0.65 4.35 26.01
N PHE A 131 -0.16 3.12 26.17
CA PHE A 131 -0.89 2.06 26.88
C PHE A 131 -0.38 1.77 28.29
N GLY A 132 0.71 2.42 28.73
CA GLY A 132 1.39 2.11 30.00
C GLY A 132 2.40 0.96 29.86
N LYS A 133 3.32 0.84 30.83
CA LYS A 133 4.42 -0.17 30.82
C LYS A 133 3.98 -1.62 31.08
N ASN A 134 2.69 -1.88 31.32
CA ASN A 134 2.19 -3.17 31.83
C ASN A 134 1.13 -3.81 30.91
N LEU A 135 1.49 -4.04 29.64
CA LEU A 135 0.76 -4.93 28.73
C LEU A 135 1.76 -5.88 28.05
#